data_AF-A0A7X7L4L9-F1
#
_entry.id   AF-A0A7X7L4L9-F1
#
_cell.length_a   1.000
_cell.length_b   1.000
_cell.length_c   1.000
_cell.angle_alpha   90.00
_cell.angle_beta   90.00
_cell.angle_gamma   90.00
#
_symmetry.space_group_name_H-M   'P 1'
#
loop_
_entity.id
_entity.type
_entity.pdbx_description
1 polymer ?
#
loop_
_entity_poly.entity_id
_entity_poly.type
_entity_poly.pdbx_seq_one_letter_code
_entity_poly.pdbx_strand_id
1 'polypeptide(L)'
;MYKKQIGQINIYSFVNPFGGVLKKENRWVKYADAIPWDEIEKIYANKFSRIGAPAKPLRMVLGAYILKNEYGFSDSRIIEEMNENPYLQYFIGLNEYVEKVPLSASLVSSFTKRFTKQDIEKINKILTQSKKRKINKK
;
A
#
# COMPACT_ATOMS: atom_id res chain seq x y z
N MET A 1 31.77 -22.94 7.18
CA MET A 1 31.03 -24.17 7.54
C MET A 1 29.57 -24.00 7.19
N TYR A 2 29.00 -24.89 6.38
CA TYR A 2 27.58 -24.84 5.98
C TYR A 2 26.76 -25.73 6.93
N LYS A 3 25.75 -25.15 7.58
CA LYS A 3 24.81 -25.91 8.41
C LYS A 3 23.59 -26.26 7.57
N LYS A 4 23.57 -27.49 7.05
CA LYS A 4 22.43 -28.01 6.28
C LYS A 4 21.19 -28.05 7.17
N GLN A 5 20.12 -27.35 6.79
CA GLN A 5 18.81 -27.56 7.41
C GLN A 5 18.25 -28.91 6.98
N ILE A 6 17.71 -29.66 7.94
CA ILE A 6 17.20 -31.01 7.73
C ILE A 6 15.76 -30.89 7.21
N GLY A 7 15.60 -31.03 5.89
CA GLY A 7 14.29 -31.19 5.23
C GLY A 7 13.38 -29.94 5.25
N GLN A 8 12.28 -30.04 4.49
CA GLN A 8 11.19 -29.06 4.50
C GLN A 8 10.30 -29.28 5.72
N ILE A 9 10.00 -28.22 6.47
CA ILE A 9 9.09 -28.28 7.63
C ILE A 9 7.62 -28.37 7.21
N ASN A 10 6.79 -28.99 8.06
CA ASN A 10 5.34 -28.99 7.91
C ASN A 10 4.77 -27.58 8.18
N ILE A 11 3.74 -27.18 7.44
CA ILE A 11 3.06 -25.88 7.60
C ILE A 11 2.56 -25.65 9.04
N TYR A 12 2.08 -26.68 9.72
CA TYR A 12 1.60 -26.57 11.12
C TYR A 12 2.74 -26.42 12.13
N SER A 13 3.97 -26.78 11.76
CA SER A 13 5.16 -26.58 12.57
C SER A 13 5.83 -25.23 12.31
N PHE A 14 5.35 -24.47 11.32
CA PHE A 14 5.82 -23.12 11.06
C PHE A 14 5.27 -22.16 12.11
N VAL A 15 6.12 -21.72 13.03
CA VAL A 15 5.76 -20.69 14.01
C VAL A 15 5.59 -19.38 13.26
N ASN A 16 4.35 -18.93 13.12
CA ASN A 16 4.05 -17.66 12.50
C ASN A 16 4.55 -16.52 13.42
N PRO A 17 5.50 -15.66 12.98
CA PRO A 17 6.00 -14.56 13.81
C PRO A 17 4.95 -13.45 14.04
N PHE A 18 3.81 -13.45 13.33
CA PHE A 18 2.81 -12.39 13.36
C PHE A 18 1.86 -12.44 14.57
N GLY A 19 2.35 -12.87 15.73
CA GLY A 19 1.59 -12.94 16.99
C GLY A 19 1.35 -11.59 17.70
N GLY A 20 1.34 -10.45 17.00
CA GLY A 20 0.77 -9.24 17.62
C GLY A 20 1.15 -7.85 17.08
N VAL A 21 2.28 -7.64 16.41
CA VAL A 21 2.67 -6.28 15.97
C VAL A 21 3.51 -6.28 14.69
N LEU A 22 3.19 -5.40 13.74
CA LEU A 22 4.02 -5.13 12.57
C LEU A 22 5.32 -4.42 12.95
N LYS A 23 6.45 -4.83 12.38
CA LYS A 23 7.73 -4.16 12.64
C LYS A 23 7.72 -2.73 12.08
N LYS A 24 7.89 -1.73 12.95
CA LYS A 24 7.93 -0.31 12.57
C LYS A 24 9.08 0.00 11.61
N GLU A 25 10.15 -0.78 11.67
CA GLU A 25 11.35 -0.61 10.86
C GLU A 25 11.15 -1.06 9.41
N ASN A 26 10.04 -1.76 9.11
CA ASN A 26 9.74 -2.25 7.78
C ASN A 26 9.64 -1.09 6.77
N ARG A 27 10.16 -1.34 5.56
CA ARG A 27 10.19 -0.36 4.46
C ARG A 27 8.81 0.25 4.18
N TRP A 28 7.75 -0.56 4.18
CA TRP A 28 6.39 -0.12 3.85
C TRP A 28 5.75 0.68 4.97
N VAL A 29 6.09 0.37 6.23
CA VAL A 29 5.62 1.15 7.38
C VAL A 29 6.23 2.55 7.35
N LYS A 30 7.56 2.64 7.17
CA LYS A 30 8.25 3.93 7.00
C LYS A 30 7.75 4.71 5.80
N TYR A 31 7.44 4.01 4.70
CA TYR A 31 6.93 4.66 3.50
C TYR A 31 5.51 5.21 3.72
N ALA A 32 4.62 4.46 4.37
CA ALA A 32 3.30 4.95 4.75
C ALA A 32 3.39 6.21 5.62
N ASP A 33 4.31 6.25 6.59
CA ASP A 33 4.51 7.41 7.48
C ASP A 33 5.08 8.65 6.77
N ALA A 34 5.71 8.45 5.61
CA ALA A 34 6.28 9.53 4.81
C ALA A 34 5.24 10.22 3.90
N ILE A 35 4.13 9.53 3.60
CA ILE A 35 3.10 10.01 2.68
C ILE A 35 2.10 10.88 3.46
N PRO A 36 1.84 12.14 3.04
CA PRO A 36 0.83 13.00 3.66
C PRO A 36 -0.57 12.61 3.14
N TRP A 37 -1.08 11.47 3.62
CA TRP A 37 -2.35 10.89 3.15
C TRP A 37 -3.51 11.89 3.17
N ASP A 38 -3.66 12.66 4.25
CA ASP A 38 -4.77 13.61 4.43
C ASP A 38 -4.76 14.76 3.40
N GLU A 39 -3.57 15.24 3.02
CA GLU A 39 -3.45 16.31 2.00
C GLU A 39 -3.89 15.79 0.63
N ILE A 40 -3.52 14.55 0.30
CA ILE A 40 -3.87 13.94 -0.98
C ILE A 40 -5.34 13.53 -1.00
N GLU A 41 -5.89 13.04 0.12
CA GLU A 41 -7.30 12.67 0.27
C GLU A 41 -8.21 13.86 0.00
N LYS A 42 -7.85 15.08 0.43
CA LYS A 42 -8.63 16.30 0.13
C LYS A 42 -8.71 16.58 -1.38
N ILE A 43 -7.60 16.39 -2.10
CA ILE A 43 -7.57 16.55 -3.56
C ILE A 43 -8.41 15.46 -4.23
N TYR A 44 -8.36 14.24 -3.70
CA TYR A 44 -9.12 13.10 -4.18
C TYR A 44 -10.63 13.28 -3.99
N ALA A 45 -11.06 13.60 -2.77
CA ALA A 45 -12.46 13.76 -2.40
C ALA A 45 -13.16 14.83 -3.24
N ASN A 46 -12.46 15.92 -3.59
CA ASN A 46 -12.99 16.98 -4.45
C ASN A 46 -13.36 16.52 -5.87
N LYS A 47 -12.85 15.37 -6.33
CA LYS A 47 -13.18 14.81 -7.65
C LYS A 47 -14.43 13.93 -7.66
N PHE A 48 -14.97 13.59 -6.49
CA PHE A 48 -16.16 12.75 -6.38
C PHE A 48 -17.38 13.59 -6.02
N SER A 49 -18.49 13.32 -6.71
CA SER A 49 -19.78 13.82 -6.30
C SER A 49 -20.21 13.17 -4.99
N ARG A 50 -20.99 13.89 -4.17
CA ARG A 50 -21.61 13.34 -2.96
C ARG A 50 -22.78 12.38 -3.25
N ILE A 51 -23.19 12.28 -4.51
CA ILE A 51 -24.35 11.49 -4.94
C ILE A 51 -23.85 10.27 -5.72
N GLY A 52 -24.08 9.07 -5.21
CA GLY A 52 -23.72 7.80 -5.84
C GLY A 52 -23.18 6.75 -4.88
N ALA A 53 -22.64 5.65 -5.43
CA ALA A 53 -21.99 4.61 -4.64
C ALA A 53 -20.70 5.15 -3.98
N PRO A 54 -20.41 4.77 -2.72
CA PRO A 54 -19.24 5.27 -2.01
C PRO A 54 -17.95 4.85 -2.73
N ALA A 55 -17.10 5.84 -2.99
CA ALA A 55 -15.76 5.57 -3.50
C ALA A 55 -14.93 4.82 -2.45
N LYS A 56 -14.00 3.98 -2.92
CA LYS A 56 -13.03 3.35 -2.02
C LYS A 56 -12.07 4.42 -1.48
N PRO A 57 -11.55 4.27 -0.24
CA PRO A 57 -10.59 5.20 0.34
C PRO A 57 -9.39 5.43 -0.58
N LEU A 58 -8.90 6.66 -0.72
CA LEU A 58 -7.74 6.95 -1.56
C LEU A 58 -6.54 6.08 -1.16
N ARG A 59 -6.29 5.96 0.14
CA ARG A 59 -5.13 5.19 0.66
C ARG A 59 -5.09 3.77 0.11
N MET A 60 -6.25 3.14 -0.07
CA MET A 60 -6.33 1.79 -0.63
C MET A 60 -5.91 1.75 -2.09
N VAL A 61 -6.47 2.65 -2.89
CA VAL A 61 -6.27 2.60 -4.34
C VAL A 61 -4.92 3.21 -4.76
N LEU A 62 -4.53 4.32 -4.16
CA LEU A 62 -3.21 4.93 -4.35
C LEU A 62 -2.10 4.03 -3.79
N GLY A 63 -2.33 3.40 -2.63
CA GLY A 63 -1.41 2.43 -2.06
C GLY A 63 -1.15 1.27 -3.02
N ALA A 64 -2.21 0.64 -3.53
CA ALA A 64 -2.09 -0.43 -4.52
C ALA A 64 -1.35 0.02 -5.80
N TYR A 65 -1.60 1.24 -6.27
CA TYR A 65 -0.91 1.80 -7.42
C TYR A 65 0.60 2.00 -7.17
N ILE A 66 0.98 2.54 -6.01
CA ILE A 66 2.38 2.69 -5.62
C ILE A 66 3.07 1.33 -5.56
N LEU A 67 2.44 0.35 -4.89
CA LEU A 67 2.97 -1.01 -4.79
C LEU A 67 3.18 -1.62 -6.18
N LYS A 68 2.18 -1.52 -7.06
CA LYS A 68 2.30 -2.01 -8.44
C LYS A 68 3.51 -1.42 -9.16
N ASN A 69 3.71 -0.10 -9.07
CA ASN A 69 4.83 0.57 -9.73
C ASN A 69 6.19 0.21 -9.14
N GLU A 70 6.28 0.07 -7.81
CA GLU A 70 7.52 -0.29 -7.10
C GLU A 70 7.96 -1.73 -7.40
N TYR A 71 7.00 -2.66 -7.50
CA TYR A 71 7.29 -4.07 -7.80
C TYR A 71 7.33 -4.39 -9.31
N GLY A 72 6.72 -3.56 -10.15
CA GLY A 72 6.59 -3.83 -11.59
C GLY A 72 5.63 -4.98 -11.92
N PHE A 73 4.70 -5.30 -11.01
CA PHE A 73 3.79 -6.44 -11.15
C PHE A 73 2.52 -6.11 -11.97
N SER A 74 1.84 -7.16 -12.43
CA SER A 74 0.50 -7.04 -13.00
C SER A 74 -0.55 -6.72 -11.92
N ASP A 75 -1.73 -6.26 -12.35
CA ASP A 75 -2.82 -5.89 -11.43
C ASP A 75 -3.34 -7.09 -10.61
N SER A 76 -3.32 -8.30 -11.16
CA SER A 76 -3.68 -9.52 -10.43
C SER A 76 -2.58 -9.93 -9.45
N ARG A 77 -1.32 -9.89 -9.90
CA ARG A 77 -0.19 -10.34 -9.10
C ARG A 77 0.02 -9.47 -7.86
N ILE A 78 -0.22 -8.16 -7.97
CA ILE A 78 -0.12 -7.30 -6.78
C ILE A 78 -1.20 -7.59 -5.75
N ILE A 79 -2.40 -8.03 -6.18
CA ILE A 79 -3.47 -8.42 -5.26
C ILE A 79 -3.11 -9.71 -4.53
N GLU A 80 -2.55 -10.69 -5.24
CA GLU A 80 -2.01 -11.91 -4.60
C GLU A 80 -0.96 -11.56 -3.55
N GLU A 81 0.00 -10.71 -3.89
CA GLU A 81 1.04 -10.27 -2.95
C GLU A 81 0.44 -9.53 -1.72
N MET A 82 -0.60 -8.72 -1.93
CA MET A 82 -1.31 -8.06 -0.83
C MET A 82 -2.06 -9.05 0.06
N ASN A 83 -2.62 -10.12 -0.50
CA ASN A 83 -3.29 -11.17 0.29
C ASN A 83 -2.28 -11.93 1.15
N GLU A 84 -1.05 -12.15 0.65
CA GLU A 84 -0.01 -12.89 1.37
C GLU A 84 0.74 -12.03 2.41
N ASN A 85 0.79 -10.70 2.24
CA ASN A 85 1.69 -9.83 2.99
C ASN A 85 0.97 -8.78 3.87
N PRO A 86 0.99 -8.91 5.20
CA PRO A 86 0.30 -7.99 6.11
C PRO A 86 0.89 -6.57 6.10
N TYR A 87 2.17 -6.39 5.74
CA TYR A 87 2.74 -5.05 5.61
C TYR A 87 2.15 -4.27 4.44
N LEU A 88 1.79 -4.96 3.37
CA LEU A 88 1.14 -4.34 2.21
C LEU A 88 -0.30 -3.96 2.55
N GLN A 89 -1.01 -4.81 3.31
CA GLN A 89 -2.34 -4.51 3.81
C GLN A 89 -2.36 -3.27 4.72
N TYR A 90 -1.38 -3.14 5.61
CA TYR A 90 -1.19 -1.91 6.40
C TYR A 90 -0.92 -0.69 5.51
N PHE A 91 -0.08 -0.85 4.49
CA PHE A 91 0.27 0.24 3.57
C PHE A 91 -0.96 0.80 2.86
N ILE A 92 -1.84 -0.08 2.34
CA ILE A 92 -3.11 0.29 1.70
C ILE A 92 -4.19 0.76 2.70
N GLY A 93 -3.91 0.74 4.01
CA GLY A 93 -4.78 1.29 5.04
C GLY A 93 -5.81 0.32 5.61
N LEU A 94 -5.56 -0.99 5.53
CA LEU A 94 -6.34 -1.96 6.30
C LEU A 94 -5.87 -1.97 7.76
N ASN A 95 -6.82 -2.11 8.68
CA ASN A 95 -6.56 -2.14 10.12
C ASN A 95 -6.15 -3.53 10.62
N GLU A 96 -6.54 -4.56 9.90
CA GLU A 96 -6.31 -5.96 10.24
C GLU A 96 -5.93 -6.74 8.99
N TYR A 97 -5.29 -7.89 9.20
CA TYR A 97 -5.03 -8.82 8.12
C TYR A 97 -6.35 -9.46 7.67
N VAL A 98 -6.58 -9.41 6.37
CA VAL A 98 -7.67 -10.13 5.70
C VAL A 98 -7.07 -11.09 4.68
N GLU A 99 -7.63 -12.28 4.58
CA GLU A 99 -7.17 -13.28 3.60
C GLU A 99 -7.37 -12.80 2.15
N LYS A 100 -8.41 -12.01 1.92
CA LYS A 100 -8.74 -11.45 0.61
C LYS A 100 -9.00 -9.96 0.72
N VAL A 101 -8.09 -9.16 0.16
CA VAL A 101 -8.22 -7.71 0.13
C VAL A 101 -9.47 -7.29 -0.65
N PRO A 102 -10.27 -6.32 -0.16
CA PRO A 102 -11.51 -5.87 -0.80
C PRO A 102 -11.25 -4.93 -2.00
N LEU A 103 -10.32 -5.34 -2.88
CA LEU A 103 -9.84 -4.62 -4.05
C LEU A 103 -9.80 -5.59 -5.25
N SER A 104 -10.27 -5.15 -6.41
CA SER A 104 -10.23 -5.94 -7.64
C SER A 104 -9.19 -5.40 -8.62
N ALA A 105 -8.62 -6.27 -9.46
CA ALA A 105 -7.61 -5.89 -10.45
C ALA A 105 -8.14 -4.80 -11.40
N SER A 106 -9.40 -4.92 -11.79
CA SER A 106 -10.10 -3.92 -12.61
C SER A 106 -10.13 -2.55 -11.95
N LEU A 107 -10.26 -2.48 -10.62
CA LEU A 107 -10.28 -1.21 -9.90
C LEU A 107 -8.89 -0.56 -9.86
N VAL A 108 -7.82 -1.35 -9.71
CA VAL A 108 -6.43 -0.88 -9.81
C VAL A 108 -6.17 -0.29 -11.20
N SER A 109 -6.56 -1.00 -12.25
CA SER A 109 -6.45 -0.52 -13.64
C SER A 109 -7.26 0.75 -13.88
N SER A 110 -8.52 0.77 -13.43
CA SER A 110 -9.42 1.91 -13.61
C SER A 110 -8.94 3.17 -12.88
N PHE A 111 -8.22 3.01 -11.78
CA PHE A 111 -7.62 4.12 -11.06
C PHE A 111 -6.57 4.85 -11.90
N THR A 112 -5.73 4.12 -12.64
CA THR A 112 -4.73 4.74 -13.52
C THR A 112 -5.35 5.55 -14.66
N LYS A 113 -6.57 5.20 -15.08
CA LYS A 113 -7.34 5.97 -16.06
C LYS A 113 -7.93 7.25 -15.48
N ARG A 114 -8.30 7.23 -14.19
CA ARG A 114 -8.89 8.39 -13.47
C ARG A 114 -7.83 9.37 -12.95
N PHE A 115 -6.66 8.88 -12.57
CA PHE A 115 -5.52 9.71 -12.18
C PHE A 115 -4.64 9.96 -13.40
N THR A 116 -4.79 11.14 -13.99
CA THR A 116 -3.92 11.56 -15.09
C THR A 116 -2.47 11.65 -14.61
N LYS A 117 -1.50 11.56 -15.53
CA LYS A 117 -0.08 11.76 -15.20
C LYS A 117 0.16 13.04 -14.38
N GLN A 118 -0.62 14.09 -14.63
CA GLN A 118 -0.55 15.36 -13.91
C GLN A 118 -0.93 15.22 -12.43
N ASP A 119 -1.91 14.39 -12.10
CA ASP A 119 -2.33 14.16 -10.71
C ASP A 119 -1.27 13.36 -9.95
N ILE A 120 -0.68 12.36 -10.61
CA ILE A 120 0.45 11.58 -10.05
C ILE A 120 1.67 12.47 -9.86
N GLU A 121 1.96 13.36 -10.80
CA GLU A 121 3.06 14.31 -10.69
C GLU A 121 2.84 15.31 -9.54
N LYS A 122 1.60 15.78 -9.33
CA LYS A 122 1.23 16.60 -8.18
C LYS A 122 1.46 15.84 -6.86
N ILE A 123 1.06 14.58 -6.79
CA ILE A 123 1.31 13.73 -5.62
C ILE A 123 2.83 13.60 -5.37
N ASN A 124 3.61 13.30 -6.42
CA ASN A 124 5.07 13.20 -6.31
C ASN A 124 5.73 14.52 -5.87
N LYS A 125 5.22 15.66 -6.34
CA LYS A 125 5.65 16.99 -5.88
C LYS A 125 5.33 17.20 -4.40
N ILE A 126 4.12 16.87 -3.96
CA ILE A 126 3.71 16.94 -2.54
C ILE A 126 4.57 16.03 -1.67
N LEU A 127 4.87 14.81 -2.13
CA LEU A 127 5.77 13.88 -1.43
C LEU A 127 7.18 14.45 -1.28
N THR A 128 7.72 15.04 -2.35
CA THR A 128 9.06 15.65 -2.35
C THR A 128 9.11 16.86 -1.42
N GLN A 129 8.08 17.71 -1.43
CA GLN A 129 7.98 18.87 -0.53
C GLN A 129 7.82 18.44 0.93
N SER A 130 7.05 17.39 1.20
CA SER A 130 6.86 16.84 2.54
C SER A 130 8.14 16.25 3.11
N LYS A 131 8.94 15.57 2.28
CA LYS A 131 10.30 15.13 2.64
C LYS A 131 11.21 16.30 3.00
N LYS A 132 11.21 17.38 2.19
CA LYS A 132 12.00 18.59 2.47
C LYS A 132 11.58 19.29 3.78
N ARG A 133 10.27 19.36 4.07
CA ARG A 133 9.74 19.94 5.32
C ARG A 133 10.15 19.15 6.56
N LYS A 134 10.23 17.81 6.48
CA LYS A 134 10.71 16.97 7.59
C LYS A 134 12.23 17.09 7.81
N ILE A 135 13.00 17.40 6.76
CA ILE A 135 14.45 17.62 6.86
C ILE A 135 14.75 18.98 7.49
N ASN A 136 14.03 20.05 7.13
CA ASN A 136 14.25 21.40 7.68
C ASN A 136 13.71 21.60 9.11
N LYS A 137 13.03 20.60 9.68
CA LYS A 137 12.52 20.62 11.08
C LYS A 137 13.38 19.76 12.03
N LYS A 138 14.50 19.21 11.54
CA LYS A 138 15.52 18.53 12.33
C LYS A 138 16.74 19.43 12.47
#